data_AF-A0A945X352-F1
#
_entry.id   AF-A0A945X352-F1
#
_cell.length_a   1.000
_cell.length_b   1.000
_cell.length_c   1.000
_cell.angle_alpha   90.00
_cell.angle_beta   90.00
_cell.angle_gamma   90.00
#
_symmetry.space_group_name_H-M   'P 1'
#
loop_
_entity.id
_entity.type
_entity.pdbx_description
1 polymer ?
#
loop_
_entity_poly.entity_id
_entity_poly.type
_entity_poly.pdbx_seq_one_letter_code
_entity_poly.pdbx_strand_id
1 'polypeptide(L)'
;MKSYTVRRKLHIRSGGQETRKVRRGVAPKRPPGRTPRIAKLMALAIHFDDMVAQGQIEDYATIARLGQVSRARITQIVNLTLLAPDIQEEILFLP
;
A
#
# COMPACT_ATOMS: atom_id res chain seq x y z
N MET A 1 31.42 18.09 41.63
CA MET A 1 31.14 18.30 40.18
C MET A 1 29.63 18.30 39.99
N LYS A 2 29.03 19.43 39.57
CA LYS A 2 27.58 19.50 39.32
C LYS A 2 27.27 18.84 37.96
N SER A 3 26.48 17.79 37.97
CA SER A 3 25.94 17.16 36.76
C SER A 3 24.80 18.03 36.22
N TYR A 4 24.94 18.54 35.00
CA TYR A 4 23.86 19.25 34.32
C TYR A 4 23.07 18.27 33.46
N THR A 5 21.80 18.07 33.78
CA THR A 5 20.87 17.29 32.97
C THR A 5 20.19 18.20 31.95
N VAL A 6 20.43 17.96 30.65
CA VAL A 6 19.83 18.73 29.56
C VAL A 6 18.63 17.97 28.98
N ARG A 7 17.42 18.50 29.15
CA ARG A 7 16.22 18.02 28.45
C ARG A 7 16.07 18.74 27.11
N ARG A 8 16.10 18.00 26.00
CA ARG A 8 15.82 18.52 24.65
C ARG A 8 14.89 17.58 23.91
N LYS A 9 14.00 18.15 23.09
CA LYS A 9 13.18 17.39 22.14
C LYS A 9 14.05 16.91 20.99
N LEU A 10 14.21 15.59 20.88
CA LEU A 10 14.94 14.90 19.83
C LEU A 10 13.95 14.10 18.98
N HIS A 11 14.16 14.01 17.68
CA HIS A 11 13.42 13.08 16.83
C HIS A 11 14.37 12.04 16.25
N ILE A 12 13.93 10.78 16.31
CA ILE A 12 14.65 9.62 15.78
C ILE A 12 13.86 9.13 14.57
N ARG A 13 14.44 9.22 13.37
CA ARG A 13 13.87 8.63 12.16
C ARG A 13 14.48 7.26 11.96
N SER A 14 13.66 6.21 11.93
CA SER A 14 14.05 4.86 11.52
C SER A 14 13.39 4.58 10.17
N GLY A 15 14.19 4.49 9.11
CA GLY A 15 13.79 3.93 7.82
C GLY A 15 14.25 2.47 7.77
N GLY A 16 13.48 1.59 7.14
CA GLY A 16 13.56 0.13 7.31
C GLY A 16 14.91 -0.57 7.08
N GLN A 17 15.94 0.13 6.59
CA GLN A 17 17.33 -0.35 6.50
C GLN A 17 18.41 0.73 6.75
N GLU A 18 18.08 1.90 7.30
CA GLU A 18 19.08 2.94 7.63
C GLU A 18 19.43 2.97 9.13
N THR A 19 20.72 3.12 9.43
CA THR A 19 21.23 3.38 10.78
C THR A 19 20.53 4.60 11.39
N ARG A 20 20.03 4.45 12.63
CA ARG A 20 19.29 5.50 13.35
C ARG A 20 20.10 6.80 13.42
N LYS A 21 19.69 7.82 12.66
CA LYS A 21 20.27 9.18 12.74
C LYS A 21 19.42 10.02 13.69
N VAL A 22 20.01 10.43 14.82
CA VAL A 22 19.38 11.37 15.76
C VAL A 22 19.48 12.77 15.17
N ARG A 23 18.34 13.41 14.92
CA ARG A 23 18.29 14.79 14.44
C ARG A 23 17.61 15.70 15.47
N ARG A 24 18.08 16.94 15.54
CA ARG A 24 17.58 17.98 16.45
C ARG A 24 16.36 18.67 15.83
N GLY A 25 15.29 18.89 16.58
CA GLY A 25 14.07 19.58 16.12
C GLY A 25 12.78 18.76 16.26
N VAL A 26 11.64 19.34 15.93
CA VAL A 26 10.33 18.65 15.90
C VAL A 26 10.31 17.71 14.70
N ALA A 27 9.78 16.49 14.87
CA ALA A 27 9.65 15.54 13.77
C ALA A 27 8.79 16.17 12.66
N PRO A 28 9.24 16.15 11.38
CA PRO A 28 8.40 16.65 10.28
C PRO A 28 7.08 15.86 10.27
N LYS A 29 5.97 16.55 9.95
CA LYS A 29 4.66 15.93 9.76
C LYS A 29 4.87 14.76 8.80
N ARG A 30 4.67 13.52 9.28
CA ARG A 30 4.91 12.32 8.48
C ARG A 30 4.15 12.53 7.16
N PRO A 31 4.77 12.34 5.98
CA PRO A 31 4.00 12.28 4.76
C PRO A 31 2.88 11.26 4.97
N PRO A 32 1.70 11.45 4.35
CA PRO A 32 0.60 10.49 4.47
C PRO A 32 1.14 9.07 4.29
N GLY A 33 0.65 8.14 5.10
CA GLY A 33 1.11 6.76 5.12
C GLY A 33 1.15 6.16 3.72
N ARG A 34 1.99 5.15 3.52
CA ARG A 34 1.97 4.41 2.25
C ARG A 34 0.61 3.72 2.13
N THR A 35 -0.09 3.92 1.02
CA THR A 35 -1.34 3.18 0.73
C THR A 35 -1.14 1.69 0.97
N PRO A 36 -1.97 1.06 1.81
CA PRO A 36 -1.86 -0.35 2.12
C PRO A 36 -1.80 -1.21 0.87
N ARG A 37 -1.00 -2.28 0.90
CA ARG A 37 -0.85 -3.16 -0.26
C ARG A 37 -2.19 -3.74 -0.72
N ILE A 38 -3.05 -4.11 0.23
CA ILE A 38 -4.36 -4.70 -0.07
C ILE A 38 -5.29 -3.69 -0.75
N ALA A 39 -5.27 -2.42 -0.35
CA ALA A 39 -6.02 -1.35 -1.00
C ALA A 39 -5.63 -1.20 -2.48
N LYS A 40 -4.32 -1.24 -2.77
CA LYS A 40 -3.83 -1.23 -4.17
C LYS A 40 -4.25 -2.47 -4.96
N LEU A 41 -4.32 -3.63 -4.32
CA LEU A 41 -4.77 -4.86 -4.98
C LEU A 41 -6.28 -4.82 -5.25
N MET A 42 -7.07 -4.26 -4.34
CA MET A 42 -8.51 -4.05 -4.54
C MET A 42 -8.76 -3.11 -5.73
N ALA A 43 -8.08 -1.97 -5.77
CA ALA A 43 -8.17 -1.04 -6.90
C ALA A 43 -7.80 -1.71 -8.23
N LEU A 44 -6.75 -2.55 -8.21
CA LEU A 44 -6.34 -3.30 -9.39
C LEU A 44 -7.36 -4.37 -9.79
N ALA A 45 -8.00 -5.02 -8.84
CA ALA A 45 -9.04 -6.01 -9.07
C ALA A 45 -10.23 -5.40 -9.82
N ILE A 46 -10.73 -4.27 -9.31
CA ILE A 46 -11.82 -3.51 -9.95
C ILE A 46 -11.42 -3.09 -11.36
N HIS A 47 -10.22 -2.53 -11.52
CA HIS A 47 -9.75 -2.08 -12.83
C HIS A 47 -9.65 -3.22 -13.85
N PHE A 48 -9.11 -4.38 -13.47
CA PHE A 48 -9.01 -5.54 -14.35
C PHE A 48 -10.37 -6.13 -14.71
N ASP A 49 -11.30 -6.16 -13.76
CA ASP A 49 -12.66 -6.62 -13.99
C ASP A 49 -13.37 -5.71 -15.01
N ASP A 50 -13.28 -4.39 -14.83
CA ASP A 50 -13.82 -3.40 -15.75
C ASP A 50 -13.23 -3.52 -17.16
N MET A 51 -11.91 -3.72 -17.27
CA MET A 51 -11.25 -3.88 -18.58
C MET A 51 -11.76 -5.10 -19.35
N VAL A 52 -12.00 -6.21 -18.66
CA VAL A 52 -12.56 -7.43 -19.28
C VAL A 52 -14.04 -7.24 -19.60
N ALA A 53 -14.82 -6.64 -18.68
CA ALA A 53 -16.24 -6.36 -18.90
C ALA A 53 -16.48 -5.42 -20.09
N GLN A 54 -15.58 -4.46 -20.30
CA GLN A 54 -15.63 -3.53 -21.44
C GLN A 54 -15.02 -4.10 -22.73
N GLY A 55 -14.47 -5.33 -22.70
CA GLY A 55 -13.82 -5.96 -23.84
C GLY A 55 -12.51 -5.29 -24.27
N GLN A 56 -11.89 -4.47 -23.41
CA GLN A 56 -10.58 -3.87 -23.69
C GLN A 56 -9.47 -4.93 -23.66
N ILE A 57 -9.67 -5.98 -22.85
CA ILE A 57 -8.81 -7.16 -22.78
C ILE A 57 -9.70 -8.40 -22.89
N GLU A 58 -9.25 -9.40 -23.65
CA GLU A 58 -9.99 -10.63 -23.93
C GLU A 58 -10.33 -11.42 -22.66
N ASP A 59 -9.36 -11.63 -21.78
CA ASP A 59 -9.52 -12.42 -20.56
C ASP A 59 -8.47 -12.12 -19.48
N TYR A 60 -8.69 -12.63 -18.27
CA TYR A 60 -7.72 -12.53 -17.18
C TYR A 60 -6.39 -13.25 -17.47
N ALA A 61 -6.38 -14.25 -18.36
CA ALA A 61 -5.15 -14.92 -18.75
C ALA A 61 -4.24 -14.00 -19.57
N THR A 62 -4.81 -13.08 -20.35
CA THR A 62 -4.13 -12.04 -21.11
C THR A 62 -3.52 -11.02 -20.16
N ILE A 63 -4.28 -10.59 -19.14
CA ILE A 63 -3.76 -9.73 -18.06
C ILE A 63 -2.56 -10.38 -17.37
N ALA A 64 -2.62 -11.67 -17.07
CA ALA A 64 -1.50 -12.40 -16.45
C ALA A 64 -0.24 -12.39 -17.33
N ARG A 65 -0.40 -12.62 -18.64
CA ARG A 65 0.71 -12.59 -19.62
C ARG A 65 1.33 -11.19 -19.72
N LEU A 66 0.49 -10.16 -19.88
CA LEU A 66 0.95 -8.77 -20.00
C LEU A 66 1.62 -8.27 -18.72
N GLY A 67 1.05 -8.62 -17.56
CA GLY A 67 1.59 -8.28 -16.24
C GLY A 67 2.77 -9.15 -15.79
N GLN A 68 3.20 -10.13 -16.58
CA GLN A 68 4.26 -11.09 -16.25
C GLN A 68 4.08 -11.77 -14.88
N VAL A 69 2.83 -12.12 -14.56
CA VAL A 69 2.46 -12.83 -13.32
C VAL A 69 1.72 -14.12 -13.64
N SER A 70 1.68 -15.04 -12.68
CA SER A 70 0.93 -16.28 -12.86
C SER A 70 -0.58 -16.00 -12.97
N ARG A 71 -1.29 -16.85 -13.73
CA ARG A 71 -2.76 -16.79 -13.81
C ARG A 71 -3.41 -16.88 -12.43
N ALA A 72 -2.90 -17.78 -11.58
CA ALA A 72 -3.36 -17.92 -10.20
C ALA A 72 -3.23 -16.62 -9.39
N ARG A 73 -2.20 -15.82 -9.64
CA ARG A 73 -2.05 -14.52 -8.98
C ARG A 73 -3.10 -13.51 -9.43
N ILE A 74 -3.43 -13.49 -10.72
CA ILE A 74 -4.55 -12.65 -11.22
C ILE A 74 -5.86 -13.12 -10.60
N THR A 75 -6.14 -14.42 -10.59
CA THR A 75 -7.35 -14.98 -9.95
C THR A 75 -7.48 -14.54 -8.49
N GLN A 76 -6.40 -14.62 -7.71
CA GLN A 76 -6.41 -14.14 -6.31
C GLN A 76 -6.74 -12.65 -6.18
N ILE A 77 -6.30 -11.83 -7.14
CA ILE A 77 -6.56 -10.40 -7.14
C ILE A 77 -8.02 -10.16 -7.51
N VAL A 78 -8.50 -10.69 -8.64
CA VAL A 78 -9.87 -10.45 -9.10
C VAL A 78 -10.91 -11.05 -8.16
N ASN A 79 -10.61 -12.12 -7.42
CA ASN A 79 -11.51 -12.64 -6.39
C ASN A 79 -11.85 -11.62 -5.28
N LEU A 80 -11.09 -10.52 -5.16
CA LEU A 80 -11.43 -9.42 -4.27
C LEU A 80 -12.74 -8.71 -4.68
N THR A 81 -13.12 -8.73 -5.97
CA THR A 81 -14.41 -8.17 -6.44
C THR A 81 -15.61 -9.03 -6.06
N LEU A 82 -15.39 -10.26 -5.56
CA LEU A 82 -16.45 -11.13 -5.04
C LEU A 82 -16.83 -10.79 -3.58
N LEU A 83 -16.10 -9.89 -2.93
CA LEU A 83 -16.46 -9.38 -1.60
C LEU A 83 -17.69 -8.47 -1.70
N ALA A 84 -18.43 -8.33 -0.60
CA ALA A 84 -19.54 -7.38 -0.54
C ALA A 84 -19.03 -5.93 -0.77
N PRO A 85 -19.82 -5.06 -1.42
CA PRO A 85 -19.36 -3.71 -1.80
C PRO A 85 -18.86 -2.85 -0.64
N ASP A 86 -19.48 -2.97 0.53
CA ASP A 86 -19.06 -2.32 1.78
C ASP A 86 -17.65 -2.76 2.21
N ILE A 87 -17.36 -4.07 2.15
CA ILE A 87 -16.02 -4.60 2.45
C ILE A 87 -14.99 -4.12 1.42
N GLN A 88 -15.37 -4.01 0.14
CA GLN A 88 -14.47 -3.47 -0.90
C GLN A 88 -14.10 -2.02 -0.60
N GLU A 89 -15.08 -1.22 -0.19
CA GLU A 89 -14.92 0.18 0.17
C GLU A 89 -14.00 0.35 1.39
N GLU A 90 -14.23 -0.44 2.45
CA GLU A 90 -13.35 -0.46 3.63
C GLU A 90 -11.89 -0.76 3.26
N ILE A 91 -11.67 -1.73 2.36
CA ILE A 91 -10.33 -2.10 1.90
C ILE A 91 -9.67 -0.96 1.10
N LEU A 92 -10.43 -0.27 0.23
CA LEU A 92 -9.92 0.83 -0.58
C LEU A 92 -9.47 2.03 0.27
N PHE A 93 -10.19 2.30 1.37
CA PHE A 93 -9.96 3.48 2.22
C PHE A 93 -9.23 3.17 3.53
N LEU A 94 -8.50 2.05 3.61
CA LEU A 94 -7.60 1.77 4.73
C LEU A 94 -6.55 2.89 4.91
N PRO A 95 -6.18 3.24 6.16
CA PRO A 95 -5.27 4.35 6.48
C PRO A 95 -3.80 4.12 6.12
#